data_AF-A0A1H6M249-F1
#
_entry.id   AF-A0A1H6M249-F1
#
_cell.length_a   1.000
_cell.length_b   1.000
_cell.length_c   1.000
_cell.angle_alpha   90.00
_cell.angle_beta   90.00
_cell.angle_gamma   90.00
#
_symmetry.space_group_name_H-M   'P 1'
#
loop_
_entity.id
_entity.type
_entity.pdbx_description
1 polymer ?
#
loop_
_entity_poly.entity_id
_entity_poly.type
_entity_poly.pdbx_seq_one_letter_code
_entity_poly.pdbx_strand_id
1 'polypeptide(L)' 'MKVGTKVKNIRLCDGDHDIDCKIPNFGGMKLKSEFVKKV' A
#
# COMPACT_ATOMS: atom_id res chain seq x y z
N MET A 1 2.91 -11.04 8.37
CA MET A 1 2.36 -10.23 7.26
C MET A 1 1.43 -11.13 6.44
N LYS A 2 0.11 -10.95 6.53
CA LYS A 2 -0.84 -11.83 5.85
C LYS A 2 -0.98 -11.33 4.40
N VAL A 3 -0.54 -12.13 3.43
CA VAL A 3 -0.61 -11.79 2.00
C VAL A 3 -2.10 -11.77 1.60
N GLY A 4 -2.75 -10.60 1.66
CA GLY A 4 -4.20 -10.51 1.42
C GLY A 4 -4.92 -9.26 1.94
N THR A 5 -4.22 -8.28 2.54
CA THR A 5 -4.87 -7.05 2.98
C THR A 5 -5.27 -6.19 1.77
N LYS A 6 -6.57 -6.13 1.47
CA LYS A 6 -7.12 -5.21 0.46
C LYS A 6 -7.10 -3.79 1.03
N VAL A 7 -6.26 -2.94 0.46
CA VAL A 7 -6.19 -1.53 0.83
C VAL A 7 -6.93 -0.72 -0.22
N LYS A 8 -7.83 0.17 0.23
CA LYS A 8 -8.57 1.10 -0.62
C LYS A 8 -8.02 2.50 -0.38
N ASN A 9 -8.06 3.37 -1.39
CA ASN A 9 -7.56 4.75 -1.32
C ASN A 9 -6.01 4.88 -1.25
N ILE A 10 -5.31 4.28 -2.22
CA ILE A 10 -3.84 4.38 -2.34
C ILE A 10 -3.44 5.70 -3.01
N ARG A 11 -2.33 6.29 -2.55
CA ARG A 11 -1.67 7.44 -3.17
C ARG A 11 -0.36 6.97 -3.79
N LEU A 12 -0.16 7.33 -5.05
CA LEU A 12 1.10 7.13 -5.75
C LEU A 12 1.97 8.36 -5.49
N CYS A 13 3.22 8.14 -5.12
CA CYS A 13 4.18 9.21 -4.85
C CYS A 13 5.48 8.90 -5.58
N ASP A 14 6.12 9.89 -6.18
CA ASP A 14 7.43 9.71 -6.82
C ASP A 14 8.54 9.67 -5.74
N GLY A 15 9.05 8.48 -5.45
CA GLY A 15 10.14 8.23 -4.51
C GLY A 15 10.43 6.74 -4.30
N ASP A 16 11.36 6.38 -3.42
CA ASP A 16 11.76 4.97 -3.18
C ASP A 16 10.61 4.08 -2.65
N HIS A 17 9.49 4.68 -2.24
CA HIS A 17 8.27 3.96 -1.85
C HIS A 17 7.10 4.53 -2.64
N ASP A 18 6.77 3.88 -3.74
CA ASP A 18 5.82 4.41 -4.73
C ASP A 18 4.37 4.42 -4.21
N ILE A 19 4.04 3.60 -3.21
CA ILE A 19 2.65 3.33 -2.83
C ILE A 19 2.42 3.63 -1.36
N ASP A 20 1.76 4.76 -1.09
CA ASP A 20 1.23 5.07 0.23
C ASP A 20 -0.20 4.56 0.34
N CYS A 21 -0.46 3.73 1.36
CA CYS A 21 -1.77 3.13 1.55
C CYS A 21 -2.22 3.24 3.01
N LYS A 22 -3.50 3.58 3.22
CA LYS A 22 -4.09 3.63 4.56
C LYS A 22 -4.85 2.35 4.84
N ILE A 23 -4.38 1.57 5.81
CA ILE A 23 -5.05 0.36 6.25
C ILE A 23 -6.01 0.74 7.39
N PRO A 24 -7.31 0.46 7.27
CA PRO A 24 -8.24 0.65 8.38
C PRO A 24 -7.82 -0.25 9.54
N ASN A 25 -7.71 0.32 10.74
CA ASN A 25 -7.17 -0.29 11.97
C ASN A 25 -5.65 -0.54 12.07
N PHE A 26 -4.84 -0.21 11.04
CA PHE A 26 -3.36 -0.35 11.13
C PHE A 26 -2.60 0.97 10.96
N GLY A 27 -3.20 1.96 10.30
CA GLY A 27 -2.57 3.25 10.02
C GLY A 27 -2.04 3.35 8.59
N GLY A 28 -1.22 4.38 8.33
CA GLY A 28 -0.58 4.60 7.03
C GLY A 28 0.65 3.71 6.87
N MET A 29 0.74 2.99 5.76
CA MET A 29 1.87 2.13 5.43
C MET A 29 2.37 2.46 4.02
N LYS A 30 3.68 2.59 3.87
CA LYS A 30 4.35 2.78 2.58
C LYS A 30 4.81 1.42 2.07
N LEU A 31 4.43 1.10 0.85
CA LEU A 31 4.73 -0.16 0.17
C LEU A 31 5.42 0.15 -1.17
N LYS A 32 6.25 -0.79 -1.62
CA LYS A 32 6.76 -0.78 -3.00
C LYS A 32 5.74 -1.42 -3.94
N SER A 33 5.74 -0.94 -5.18
CA SER A 33 4.94 -1.46 -6.29
C SER A 33 5.18 -2.95 -6.56
N GLU A 34 6.35 -3.47 -6.23
CA GLU A 34 6.71 -4.90 -6.37
C GLU A 34 5.88 -5.84 -5.49
N PHE A 35 5.35 -5.35 -4.36
CA PHE A 35 4.64 -6.19 -3.38
C PHE A 35 3.12 -6.07 -3.44
N VAL A 36 2.58 -5.25 -4.34
CA VAL A 36 1.13 -5.09 -4.50
C VAL A 36 0.70 -5.47 -5.91
N LYS A 37 -0.41 -6.20 -6.01
CA LYS A 37 -1.09 -6.42 -7.30
C LYS A 37 -2.31 -5.52 -7.38
N LYS A 38 -2.47 -4.85 -8.51
CA LYS A 38 -3.73 -4.17 -8.87
C LYS A 38 -4.75 -5.27 -9.14
N VAL A 39 -5.80 -5.34 -8.32
CA VAL A 39 -6.94 -6.26 -8.45
C VAL A 39 -8.19 -5.48 -8.81
#